data_AF-A0A524K716-F1
#
_entry.id   AF-A0A524K716-F1
#
_cell.length_a   1.000
_cell.length_b   1.000
_cell.length_c   1.000
_cell.angle_alpha   90.00
_cell.angle_beta   90.00
_cell.angle_gamma   90.00
#
_symmetry.space_group_name_H-M   'P 1'
#
loop_
_entity.id
_entity.type
_entity.pdbx_description
1 polymer ?
#
loop_
_entity_poly.entity_id
_entity_poly.type
_entity_poly.pdbx_seq_one_letter_code
_entity_poly.pdbx_strand_id
1 'polypeptide(L)'
;MGKRPSLFEKDAVDWASGDGDFETWFGTAHMATKALRARELRFFARELGTGVVLVGRSGGNKPVAALLNLDGRSGKVSLPGPISGRDVLTGKRVDLEGSIELPTEPLLVELD
;
A
#
# COMPACT_ATOMS: atom_id res chain seq x y z
N MET A 1 -6.26 -23.99 2.72
CA MET A 1 -6.76 -23.01 3.71
C MET A 1 -6.11 -23.37 5.04
N GLY A 2 -5.24 -22.51 5.58
CA GLY A 2 -4.44 -22.84 6.79
C GLY A 2 -5.31 -23.00 8.03
N LYS A 3 -4.94 -23.90 8.94
CA LYS A 3 -5.62 -24.10 10.24
C LYS A 3 -5.41 -22.85 11.08
N ARG A 4 -6.50 -22.23 11.56
CA ARG A 4 -6.40 -21.14 12.54
C ARG A 4 -6.00 -21.74 13.90
N PRO A 5 -4.99 -21.18 14.58
CA PRO A 5 -4.56 -21.69 15.88
C PRO A 5 -5.69 -21.55 16.91
N SER A 6 -5.82 -22.55 17.79
CA SER A 6 -6.76 -22.50 18.91
C SER A 6 -6.40 -21.37 19.89
N LEU A 7 -7.43 -20.68 20.39
CA LEU A 7 -7.28 -19.70 21.48
C LEU A 7 -7.43 -20.35 22.87
N PHE A 8 -7.94 -21.58 22.94
CA PHE A 8 -8.27 -22.25 24.19
C PHE A 8 -7.34 -23.43 24.48
N GLU A 9 -6.75 -24.00 23.44
CA GLU A 9 -5.83 -25.13 23.53
C GLU A 9 -4.43 -24.69 23.13
N LYS A 10 -3.41 -25.38 23.64
CA LYS A 10 -2.02 -25.13 23.28
C LYS A 10 -1.77 -25.58 21.83
N ASP A 11 -1.99 -24.66 20.90
CA ASP A 11 -1.76 -24.84 19.46
C ASP A 11 -0.63 -23.90 19.04
N ALA A 12 0.60 -24.42 19.01
CA ALA A 12 1.76 -23.60 18.67
C ALA A 12 1.69 -23.18 17.19
N VAL A 13 1.84 -21.89 16.94
CA VAL A 13 1.93 -21.37 15.58
C VAL A 13 3.25 -21.83 14.96
N ASP A 14 3.16 -22.48 13.80
CA ASP A 14 4.32 -22.85 13.00
C ASP A 14 4.85 -21.61 12.27
N TRP A 15 5.84 -20.96 12.87
CA TRP A 15 6.52 -19.82 12.28
C TRP A 15 7.54 -20.22 11.20
N ALA A 16 7.95 -21.49 11.15
CA ALA A 16 9.00 -21.94 10.24
C ALA A 16 8.49 -22.16 8.81
N SER A 17 7.19 -22.46 8.64
CA SER A 17 6.54 -22.58 7.33
C SER A 17 5.97 -21.27 6.78
N GLY A 18 6.45 -20.13 7.28
CA GLY A 18 6.04 -18.80 6.83
C GLY A 18 6.38 -18.53 5.36
N ASP A 19 5.63 -17.60 4.77
CA ASP A 19 5.88 -17.08 3.43
C ASP A 19 7.00 -16.02 3.48
N GLY A 20 8.19 -16.38 3.01
CA GLY A 20 9.37 -15.50 3.03
C GLY A 20 9.28 -14.32 2.06
N ASP A 21 8.53 -14.45 0.97
CA ASP A 21 8.32 -13.35 0.02
C ASP A 21 7.41 -12.30 0.66
N PHE A 22 6.33 -12.75 1.31
CA PHE A 22 5.47 -11.86 2.09
C PHE A 22 6.23 -11.19 3.24
N GLU A 23 7.06 -11.93 3.98
CA GLU A 23 7.88 -11.35 5.06
C GLU A 23 8.78 -10.22 4.54
N THR A 24 9.48 -10.47 3.43
CA THR A 24 10.37 -9.49 2.80
C THR A 24 9.60 -8.25 2.33
N TRP A 25 8.46 -8.47 1.67
CA TRP A 25 7.57 -7.40 1.22
C TRP A 25 7.05 -6.57 2.40
N PHE A 26 6.55 -7.25 3.43
CA PHE A 26 5.98 -6.60 4.62
C PHE A 26 7.04 -5.82 5.38
N GLY A 27 8.24 -6.37 5.53
CA GLY A 27 9.39 -5.67 6.13
C GLY A 27 9.70 -4.36 5.40
N THR A 28 9.76 -4.41 4.07
CA THR A 28 9.96 -3.24 3.21
C THR A 28 8.85 -2.20 3.40
N ALA A 29 7.59 -2.63 3.29
CA ALA A 29 6.43 -1.75 3.40
C ALA A 29 6.32 -1.12 4.80
N HIS A 30 6.57 -1.88 5.87
CA HIS A 30 6.55 -1.41 7.25
C HIS A 30 7.60 -0.35 7.52
N MET A 31 8.84 -0.57 7.05
CA MET A 31 9.92 0.41 7.20
C MET A 31 9.65 1.69 6.41
N ALA A 32 9.21 1.56 5.16
CA ALA A 32 8.85 2.69 4.32
C ALA A 32 7.73 3.53 4.95
N THR A 33 6.62 2.90 5.32
CA THR A 33 5.45 3.61 5.89
C THR A 33 5.76 4.29 7.23
N LYS A 34 6.64 3.71 8.07
CA LYS A 34 7.14 4.37 9.28
C LYS A 34 7.94 5.63 8.98
N ALA A 35 8.87 5.56 8.03
CA ALA A 35 9.68 6.72 7.62
C ALA A 35 8.79 7.84 7.06
N LEU A 36 7.82 7.48 6.21
CA LEU A 36 6.85 8.42 5.65
C LEU A 36 5.98 9.06 6.72
N ARG A 37 5.52 8.30 7.72
CA ARG A 37 4.74 8.82 8.85
C ARG A 37 5.52 9.84 9.69
N ALA A 38 6.82 9.63 9.86
CA ALA A 38 7.66 10.56 10.61
C ALA A 38 7.89 11.88 9.86
N ARG A 39 7.95 11.83 8.52
CA ARG A 39 8.23 12.98 7.65
C ARG A 39 6.97 13.79 7.29
N GLU A 40 5.88 13.10 6.95
CA GLU A 40 4.65 13.67 6.40
C GLU A 40 3.49 13.54 7.40
N LEU A 41 3.28 14.60 8.18
CA LEU A 41 2.42 14.61 9.37
C LEU A 41 0.92 14.65 9.05
N ARG A 42 0.53 15.31 7.96
CA ARG A 42 -0.87 15.41 7.54
C ARG A 42 -1.24 14.12 6.82
N PHE A 43 -2.47 13.67 7.03
CA PHE A 43 -3.00 12.44 6.46
C PHE A 43 -4.37 12.71 5.85
N PHE A 44 -4.65 12.10 4.71
CA PHE A 44 -5.99 11.98 4.17
C PHE A 44 -6.20 10.59 3.58
N ALA A 45 -7.46 10.19 3.48
CA ALA A 45 -7.88 9.02 2.73
C ALA A 45 -9.18 9.35 2.00
N ARG A 46 -9.32 8.83 0.78
CA ARG A 46 -10.49 8.98 -0.07
C ARG A 46 -10.75 7.67 -0.80
N GLU A 47 -11.97 7.18 -0.71
CA GLU A 47 -12.42 6.09 -1.57
C GLU A 47 -12.72 6.61 -2.98
N LEU A 48 -12.13 5.98 -4.00
CA LEU A 48 -12.32 6.31 -5.42
C LEU A 48 -13.37 5.42 -6.10
N GLY A 49 -13.64 4.27 -5.49
CA GLY A 49 -14.62 3.27 -5.87
C GLY A 49 -14.61 2.18 -4.80
N THR A 50 -15.60 1.30 -4.79
CA THR A 50 -15.73 0.30 -3.72
C THR A 50 -14.45 -0.53 -3.58
N GLY A 51 -13.81 -0.45 -2.41
CA GLY A 51 -12.57 -1.18 -2.12
C GLY A 51 -11.30 -0.59 -2.74
N VAL A 52 -11.37 0.58 -3.38
CA VAL A 52 -10.23 1.28 -3.98
C VAL A 52 -10.02 2.60 -3.27
N VAL A 53 -8.89 2.73 -2.57
CA VAL A 53 -8.64 3.86 -1.67
C VAL A 53 -7.37 4.59 -2.10
N LEU A 54 -7.50 5.90 -2.27
CA LEU A 54 -6.38 6.83 -2.37
C LEU A 54 -6.08 7.38 -0.97
N VAL A 55 -4.91 7.05 -0.45
CA VAL A 55 -4.38 7.59 0.79
C VAL A 55 -3.29 8.59 0.46
N GLY A 56 -3.16 9.65 1.23
CA GLY A 56 -2.01 10.55 1.07
C GLY A 56 -1.50 11.11 2.37
N ARG A 57 -0.22 11.48 2.34
CA ARG A 57 0.43 12.21 3.42
C ARG A 57 1.17 13.43 2.89
N SER A 58 1.17 14.50 3.68
CA SER A 58 1.83 15.75 3.32
C SER A 58 2.24 16.56 4.56
N GLY A 59 2.78 17.76 4.34
CA GLY A 59 3.16 18.70 5.40
C GLY A 59 4.65 18.71 5.72
N GLY A 60 5.43 17.79 5.15
CA GLY A 60 6.87 17.84 5.06
C GLY A 60 7.33 18.37 3.69
N ASN A 61 8.40 17.80 3.16
CA ASN A 61 9.05 18.23 1.93
C ASN A 61 8.81 17.28 0.73
N LYS A 62 8.25 16.10 0.96
CA LYS A 62 8.01 15.09 -0.09
C LYS A 62 6.67 14.40 0.16
N PRO A 63 5.56 15.01 -0.31
CA PRO A 63 4.24 14.43 -0.22
C PRO A 63 4.19 13.02 -0.81
N VAL A 64 3.30 12.19 -0.29
CA VAL A 64 3.14 10.81 -0.74
C VAL A 64 1.68 10.53 -1.05
N ALA A 65 1.44 9.84 -2.15
CA ALA A 65 0.15 9.23 -2.46
C ALA A 65 0.27 7.71 -2.50
N ALA A 66 -0.78 7.03 -2.07
CA ALA A 66 -0.87 5.59 -2.07
C ALA A 66 -2.21 5.18 -2.68
N LEU A 67 -2.17 4.32 -3.70
CA LEU A 67 -3.36 3.77 -4.34
C LEU A 67 -3.48 2.30 -3.95
N LEU A 68 -4.56 1.97 -3.25
CA LEU A 68 -4.76 0.66 -2.62
C LEU A 68 -6.02 -0.01 -3.18
N ASN A 69 -5.87 -1.21 -3.74
CA ASN A 69 -6.95 -2.06 -4.21
C ASN A 69 -7.24 -3.16 -3.18
N LEU A 70 -7.96 -2.80 -2.11
CA LEU A 70 -8.17 -3.65 -0.93
C LEU A 70 -9.03 -4.88 -1.21
N ASP A 71 -9.89 -4.79 -2.22
CA ASP A 71 -10.79 -5.88 -2.64
C ASP A 71 -10.19 -6.75 -3.76
N GLY A 72 -8.99 -6.44 -4.26
CA GLY A 72 -8.37 -7.17 -5.38
C GLY A 72 -9.16 -7.10 -6.69
N ARG A 73 -9.84 -5.97 -6.94
CA ARG A 73 -10.72 -5.80 -8.10
C ARG A 73 -9.96 -5.58 -9.39
N SER A 74 -10.56 -6.01 -10.48
CA SER A 74 -10.13 -5.68 -11.85
C SER A 74 -10.93 -4.50 -12.39
N GLY A 75 -10.39 -3.80 -13.38
CA GLY A 75 -11.08 -2.71 -14.07
C GLY A 75 -10.33 -1.39 -13.99
N LYS A 76 -11.07 -0.28 -14.10
CA LYS A 76 -10.49 1.07 -14.14
C LYS A 76 -11.00 1.95 -13.01
N VAL A 77 -10.17 2.90 -12.59
CA VAL A 77 -10.54 3.95 -11.64
C VAL A 77 -10.12 5.31 -12.19
N SER A 78 -10.96 6.33 -11.94
CA SER A 78 -10.63 7.72 -12.28
C SER A 78 -9.89 8.38 -11.12
N LEU A 79 -8.71 8.90 -11.39
CA LEU A 79 -7.92 9.64 -10.42
C LEU A 79 -8.42 11.08 -10.29
N PRO A 80 -8.43 11.64 -9.07
CA PRO A 80 -8.80 13.04 -8.85
C PRO A 80 -7.73 14.04 -9.30
N GLY A 81 -6.53 13.56 -9.62
CA GLY A 81 -5.38 14.32 -10.10
C GLY A 81 -4.24 13.36 -10.47
N PRO A 82 -3.17 13.86 -11.11
CA PRO A 82 -2.04 13.02 -11.49
C PRO A 82 -1.30 12.48 -10.26
N ILE A 83 -0.78 11.25 -10.38
CA ILE A 83 0.12 10.62 -9.42
C ILE A 83 1.41 10.32 -10.20
N SER A 84 2.40 11.18 -10.02
CA SER A 84 3.69 11.09 -10.70
C SER A 84 4.83 11.18 -9.69
N GLY A 85 5.85 10.34 -9.87
CA GLY A 85 7.00 10.30 -8.97
C GLY A 85 7.67 8.93 -8.91
N ARG A 86 8.09 8.52 -7.71
CA ARG A 86 8.78 7.24 -7.50
C ARG A 86 8.02 6.36 -6.50
N ASP A 87 7.73 5.12 -6.90
CA ASP A 87 7.22 4.11 -5.98
C ASP A 87 8.30 3.74 -4.95
N VAL A 88 7.99 3.89 -3.67
CA VAL A 88 8.94 3.63 -2.58
C VAL A 88 9.14 2.13 -2.31
N LEU A 89 8.20 1.28 -2.75
CA LEU A 89 8.30 -0.16 -2.55
C LEU A 89 9.20 -0.80 -3.61
N THR A 90 9.04 -0.40 -4.88
CA THR A 90 9.79 -0.98 -6.00
C THR A 90 10.92 -0.09 -6.53
N GLY A 91 10.96 1.19 -6.15
CA GLY A 91 11.89 2.17 -6.68
C GLY A 91 11.60 2.64 -8.11
N LYS A 92 10.54 2.13 -8.76
CA LYS A 92 10.19 2.43 -10.14
C LYS A 92 9.57 3.82 -10.28
N ARG A 93 9.78 4.45 -11.45
CA ARG A 93 9.06 5.67 -11.85
C ARG A 93 7.60 5.32 -12.07
N VAL A 94 6.71 6.16 -11.56
CA VAL A 94 5.26 6.06 -11.75
C VAL A 94 4.79 7.37 -12.37
N ASP A 95 3.92 7.27 -13.37
CA ASP A 95 3.25 8.42 -13.97
C ASP A 95 1.83 8.00 -14.38
N LEU A 96 0.84 8.45 -13.63
CA LEU A 96 -0.55 8.03 -13.75
C LEU A 96 -1.46 9.26 -13.78
N GLU A 97 -2.38 9.30 -14.74
CA GLU A 97 -3.37 10.37 -14.87
C GLU A 97 -4.70 9.86 -15.42
N GLY A 98 -5.78 10.60 -15.15
CA GLY A 98 -7.10 10.31 -15.69
C GLY A 98 -7.65 8.94 -15.24
N SER A 99 -8.09 8.13 -16.20
CA SER A 99 -8.63 6.79 -15.94
C SER A 99 -7.56 5.73 -16.16
N ILE A 100 -7.19 5.05 -15.08
CA ILE A 100 -6.13 4.04 -15.08
C ILE A 100 -6.68 2.65 -14.78
N GLU A 101 -5.93 1.62 -15.16
CA GLU A 101 -6.20 0.26 -14.69
C GLU A 101 -5.89 0.15 -13.20
N LEU A 102 -6.72 -0.60 -12.48
CA LEU A 102 -6.52 -0.83 -11.05
C LEU A 102 -5.24 -1.62 -10.84
N PRO A 103 -4.31 -1.13 -10.00
CA PRO A 103 -3.12 -1.88 -9.69
C PRO A 103 -3.49 -3.12 -8.86
N THR A 104 -2.82 -4.23 -9.15
CA THR A 104 -2.96 -5.48 -8.37
C THR A 104 -2.24 -5.37 -7.04
N GLU A 105 -1.06 -4.75 -7.05
CA GLU A 105 -0.24 -4.51 -5.86
C GLU A 105 -0.45 -3.09 -5.31
N PRO A 106 -0.26 -2.87 -4.00
CA PRO A 106 -0.26 -1.53 -3.43
C PRO A 106 0.78 -0.63 -4.10
N LEU A 107 0.34 0.54 -4.56
CA LEU A 107 1.21 1.54 -5.14
C LEU A 107 1.46 2.65 -4.11
N LEU A 108 2.72 2.97 -3.82
CA LEU A 108 3.07 3.95 -2.79
C LEU A 108 4.11 4.94 -3.33
N VAL A 109 3.66 6.11 -3.79
CA VAL A 109 4.43 7.04 -4.61
C VAL A 109 4.84 8.28 -3.83
N GLU A 110 6.15 8.50 -3.70
CA GLU A 110 6.69 9.83 -3.38
C GLU A 110 6.47 10.75 -4.59
N LEU A 111 5.68 11.80 -4.38
CA LEU A 111 5.27 12.72 -5.44
C LEU A 111 6.39 13.71 -5.79
N ASP A 112 6.49 14.02 -7.08
CA ASP A 112 7.39 15.05 -7.62
C ASP A 112 6.84 16.48 -7.43
#